data_AF-A0A1Q3AE49-F1
#
_entry.id   AF-A0A1Q3AE49-F1
#
_cell.length_a   1.000
_cell.length_b   1.000
_cell.length_c   1.000
_cell.angle_alpha   90.00
_cell.angle_beta   90.00
_cell.angle_gamma   90.00
#
_symmetry.space_group_name_H-M   'P 1'
#
loop_
_entity.id
_entity.type
_entity.pdbx_description
1 polymer ?
#
loop_
_entity_poly.entity_id
_entity_poly.type
_entity_poly.pdbx_seq_one_letter_code
_entity_poly.pdbx_strand_id
1 'polypeptide(L)'
;MLDSIIYVSGAERISLLVLLSTCTWCWIIEKFASYRINVSSVVQTRLPLELRAPLTQFQLQKASRSFTWSLWIRAFPLLALGTLLHPVAEKFNWLLLLEQSIPLFEFILIVWLILRNCPLISYCAGRILLIESKPKELRNVYILLSDTLTSFSKPLVDFSLYVTAFLFDTESHVDLAVAMVPVTIRMVQCIREFIMTREKQHLFNTMKYSTNIPILVCVWYSRVQPDKFQYDTQLWFMLLNASYTFFWDVFMDWKLQSMFKLRSKADSLAFPRIFYYVGIIIDLIVKYWWFWTLHRGSNALFFPSEIQYLEIFRRAVWVFFKLEAEHMC
;
A
#
# COMPACT_ATOMS: atom_id res chain seq x y z
N MET A 1 -26.45 -11.65 -16.94
CA MET A 1 -26.85 -10.30 -17.42
C MET A 1 -26.68 -9.24 -16.31
N LEU A 2 -25.66 -9.40 -15.45
CA LEU A 2 -25.16 -8.40 -14.49
C LEU A 2 -23.62 -8.37 -14.52
N ASP A 3 -22.99 -9.08 -15.46
CA ASP A 3 -21.53 -9.19 -15.61
C ASP A 3 -20.94 -8.01 -16.41
N SER A 4 -21.78 -7.06 -16.82
CA SER A 4 -21.41 -5.81 -17.50
C SER A 4 -21.32 -4.63 -16.54
N ILE A 5 -21.11 -4.87 -15.24
CA ILE A 5 -20.82 -3.80 -14.29
C ILE A 5 -19.32 -3.53 -14.38
N ILE A 6 -18.97 -2.42 -15.04
CA ILE A 6 -17.69 -1.68 -15.01
C ILE A 6 -16.58 -2.47 -14.28
N TYR A 7 -16.02 -3.47 -14.96
CA TYR A 7 -14.91 -4.24 -14.43
C TYR A 7 -13.63 -3.46 -14.73
N VAL A 8 -12.98 -2.96 -13.68
CA VAL A 8 -11.65 -2.34 -13.83
C VAL A 8 -10.64 -3.46 -14.01
N SER A 9 -10.01 -3.47 -15.18
CA SER A 9 -9.00 -4.47 -15.56
C SER A 9 -7.86 -4.51 -14.54
N GLY A 10 -7.15 -5.64 -14.44
CA GLY A 10 -5.97 -5.74 -13.57
C GLY A 10 -4.90 -4.68 -13.90
N ALA A 11 -4.82 -4.29 -15.17
CA ALA A 11 -3.90 -3.27 -15.67
C ALA A 11 -4.24 -1.86 -15.17
N GLU A 12 -5.51 -1.48 -15.13
CA GLU A 12 -5.96 -0.14 -14.69
C GLU A 12 -6.13 -0.05 -13.17
N ARG A 13 -6.25 -1.20 -12.50
CA ARG A 13 -6.54 -1.25 -11.06
C ARG A 13 -5.46 -0.58 -10.24
N ILE A 14 -4.19 -0.70 -10.61
CA ILE A 14 -3.10 -0.02 -9.89
C ILE A 14 -3.29 1.50 -9.89
N SER A 15 -3.69 2.09 -11.03
CA SER A 15 -3.98 3.51 -11.17
C SER A 15 -5.14 3.93 -10.27
N LEU A 16 -6.25 3.20 -10.32
CA LEU A 16 -7.41 3.46 -9.46
C LEU A 16 -7.06 3.36 -7.97
N LEU A 17 -6.29 2.35 -7.57
CA LEU A 17 -5.86 2.18 -6.17
C LEU A 17 -4.95 3.31 -5.70
N VAL A 18 -4.08 3.85 -6.56
CA VAL A 18 -3.28 5.05 -6.25
C VAL A 18 -4.20 6.26 -6.06
N LEU A 19 -5.17 6.46 -6.95
CA LEU A 19 -6.16 7.55 -6.85
C LEU A 19 -6.96 7.45 -5.54
N LEU A 20 -7.47 6.27 -5.20
CA LEU A 20 -8.16 6.02 -3.93
C LEU A 20 -7.25 6.26 -2.72
N SER A 21 -5.96 5.92 -2.81
CA SER A 21 -5.00 6.18 -1.74
C SER A 21 -4.81 7.67 -1.46
N THR A 22 -4.89 8.53 -2.48
CA THR A 22 -4.83 9.98 -2.28
C THR A 22 -6.10 10.52 -1.61
N CYS A 23 -7.26 9.92 -1.89
CA CYS A 23 -8.52 10.24 -1.21
C CYS A 23 -8.48 9.83 0.28
N THR A 24 -8.00 8.62 0.58
CA THR A 24 -7.87 8.16 1.97
C THR A 24 -6.89 9.04 2.76
N TRP A 25 -5.78 9.45 2.14
CA TRP A 25 -4.85 10.41 2.75
C TRP A 25 -5.53 11.75 3.09
N CYS A 26 -6.32 12.32 2.18
CA CYS A 26 -7.10 13.53 2.45
C CYS A 26 -8.07 13.33 3.63
N TRP A 27 -8.80 12.22 3.64
CA TRP A 27 -9.72 11.89 4.71
C TRP A 27 -9.01 11.77 6.07
N ILE A 28 -7.82 11.13 6.11
CA ILE A 28 -7.03 11.02 7.36
C ILE A 28 -6.67 12.41 7.89
N ILE A 29 -6.13 13.30 7.04
CA ILE A 29 -5.73 14.65 7.49
C ILE A 29 -6.95 15.45 7.98
N GLU A 30 -8.09 15.33 7.30
CA GLU A 30 -9.34 15.98 7.71
C GLU A 30 -9.83 15.49 9.08
N LYS A 31 -9.80 14.17 9.30
CA LYS A 31 -10.18 13.59 10.58
C LYS A 31 -9.23 14.02 11.69
N PHE A 32 -7.92 14.06 11.45
CA PHE A 32 -6.97 14.55 12.44
C PHE A 32 -7.24 16.02 12.80
N ALA A 33 -7.51 16.87 11.80
CA ALA A 33 -7.84 18.26 12.04
C ALA A 33 -9.14 18.44 12.85
N SER A 34 -10.17 17.60 12.64
CA SER A 34 -11.41 17.69 13.43
C SER A 34 -11.19 17.39 14.92
N TYR A 35 -10.14 16.63 15.26
CA TYR A 35 -9.70 16.36 16.64
C TYR A 35 -8.58 17.31 17.10
N ARG A 36 -8.27 18.36 16.34
CA ARG A 36 -7.19 19.34 16.63
C ARG A 36 -5.79 18.70 16.72
N ILE A 37 -5.58 17.58 16.04
CA ILE A 37 -4.29 16.90 15.97
C ILE A 37 -3.54 17.44 14.75
N ASN A 38 -2.30 17.91 14.98
CA ASN A 38 -1.46 18.42 13.90
C ASN A 38 -0.64 17.28 13.28
N VAL A 39 -0.97 16.89 12.04
CA VAL A 39 -0.24 15.88 11.27
C VAL A 39 1.11 16.42 10.81
N SER A 40 1.22 17.73 10.56
CA SER A 40 2.45 18.32 10.06
C SER A 40 3.60 18.35 11.08
N SER A 41 3.31 18.08 12.36
CA SER A 41 4.35 17.87 13.38
C SER A 41 4.93 16.46 13.35
N VAL A 42 4.22 15.50 12.75
CA VAL A 42 4.61 14.07 12.70
C VAL A 42 5.28 13.73 11.37
N VAL A 43 4.78 14.31 10.29
CA VAL A 43 5.25 14.07 8.92
C VAL A 43 5.90 15.34 8.43
N GLN A 44 7.20 15.27 8.16
CA GLN A 44 7.92 16.38 7.57
C GLN A 44 7.39 16.68 6.16
N THR A 45 7.19 17.96 5.86
CA THR A 45 6.57 18.43 4.60
C THR A 45 7.54 19.19 3.69
N ARG A 46 8.81 19.27 4.11
CA ARG A 46 9.89 20.01 3.46
C ARG A 46 11.11 19.13 3.30
N LEU A 47 11.96 19.47 2.35
CA LEU A 47 13.23 18.76 2.16
C LEU A 47 14.20 19.12 3.29
N PRO A 48 15.16 18.24 3.65
CA PRO A 48 16.09 18.49 4.76
C PRO A 48 16.92 19.77 4.64
N LEU A 49 17.16 20.23 3.41
CA LEU A 49 17.95 21.43 3.10
C LEU A 49 17.08 22.69 2.93
N GLU A 50 15.75 22.59 2.99
CA GLU A 50 14.87 23.74 2.86
C GLU A 50 14.73 24.49 4.19
N LEU A 51 15.11 25.78 4.21
CA LEU A 51 15.00 26.65 5.38
C LEU A 51 13.57 27.13 5.68
N ARG A 52 12.57 26.71 4.87
CA ARG A 52 11.19 27.15 5.05
C ARG A 52 10.53 26.37 6.19
N ALA A 53 9.67 27.05 6.93
CA ALA A 53 8.84 26.39 7.93
C ALA A 53 8.02 25.24 7.30
N PRO A 54 7.84 24.12 8.03
CA PRO A 54 6.89 23.08 7.66
C PRO A 54 5.50 23.66 7.42
N LEU A 55 4.71 22.98 6.57
CA LEU A 55 3.33 23.37 6.32
C LEU A 55 2.54 23.37 7.63
N THR A 56 1.65 24.34 7.81
CA THR A 56 0.65 24.27 8.88
C THR A 56 -0.39 23.18 8.57
N GLN A 57 -1.12 22.69 9.58
CA GLN A 57 -2.19 21.69 9.36
C GLN A 57 -3.17 22.14 8.26
N PHE A 58 -3.58 23.40 8.25
CA PHE A 58 -4.48 23.96 7.24
C PHE A 58 -3.84 23.98 5.84
N GLN A 59 -2.58 24.38 5.75
CA GLN A 59 -1.85 24.38 4.48
C GLN A 59 -1.66 22.96 3.95
N LEU A 60 -1.38 21.99 4.82
CA LEU A 60 -1.28 20.58 4.46
C LEU A 60 -2.61 20.05 3.92
N GLN A 61 -3.74 20.32 4.59
CA GLN A 61 -5.07 19.96 4.10
C GLN A 61 -5.36 20.53 2.72
N LYS A 62 -5.12 21.84 2.53
CA LYS A 62 -5.34 22.51 1.25
C LYS A 62 -4.46 21.92 0.15
N ALA A 63 -3.18 21.68 0.45
CA ALA A 63 -2.23 21.09 -0.49
C ALA A 63 -2.64 19.66 -0.87
N SER A 64 -3.02 18.81 0.10
CA SER A 64 -3.44 17.43 -0.16
C SER A 64 -4.73 17.35 -0.97
N ARG A 65 -5.75 18.18 -0.68
CA ARG A 65 -6.97 18.26 -1.48
C ARG A 65 -6.71 18.74 -2.90
N SER A 66 -5.93 19.82 -3.04
CA SER A 66 -5.56 20.37 -4.34
C SER A 66 -4.80 19.34 -5.18
N PHE A 67 -3.83 18.65 -4.58
CA PHE A 67 -3.07 17.59 -5.25
C PHE A 67 -3.97 16.43 -5.67
N THR A 68 -4.81 15.93 -4.76
CA THR A 68 -5.74 14.83 -5.02
C THR A 68 -6.69 15.18 -6.16
N TRP A 69 -7.37 16.32 -6.07
CA TRP A 69 -8.24 16.82 -7.14
C TRP A 69 -7.52 16.95 -8.47
N SER A 70 -6.32 17.52 -8.44
CA SER A 70 -5.51 17.74 -9.62
C SER A 70 -5.00 16.43 -10.26
N LEU A 71 -4.80 15.38 -9.47
CA LEU A 71 -4.42 14.05 -9.96
C LEU A 71 -5.63 13.35 -10.59
N TRP A 72 -6.78 13.37 -9.89
CA TRP A 72 -8.04 12.79 -10.36
C TRP A 72 -8.51 13.40 -11.68
N ILE A 73 -8.53 14.74 -11.81
CA ILE A 73 -8.94 15.39 -13.07
C ILE A 73 -8.12 14.94 -14.27
N ARG A 74 -6.83 14.62 -14.07
CA ARG A 74 -5.92 14.27 -15.17
C ARG A 74 -5.89 12.78 -15.48
N ALA A 75 -6.02 11.92 -14.46
CA ALA A 75 -5.96 10.47 -14.62
C ALA A 75 -7.34 9.84 -14.88
N PHE A 76 -8.39 10.30 -14.17
CA PHE A 76 -9.73 9.71 -14.26
C PHE A 76 -10.32 9.69 -15.68
N PRO A 77 -10.14 10.72 -16.54
CA PRO A 77 -10.62 10.64 -17.91
C PRO A 77 -10.01 9.48 -18.71
N LEU A 78 -8.73 9.16 -18.48
CA LEU A 78 -8.07 8.02 -19.14
C LEU A 78 -8.61 6.68 -18.60
N LEU A 79 -8.79 6.59 -17.28
CA LEU A 79 -9.42 5.42 -16.64
C LEU A 79 -10.84 5.17 -17.15
N ALA A 80 -11.65 6.23 -17.23
CA ALA A 80 -13.00 6.17 -17.76
C ALA A 80 -12.99 5.81 -19.25
N LEU A 81 -12.03 6.34 -20.01
CA LEU A 81 -11.88 5.99 -21.42
C LEU A 81 -11.55 4.51 -21.61
N GLY A 82 -10.56 3.96 -20.89
CA GLY A 82 -10.18 2.54 -21.02
C GLY A 82 -11.34 1.61 -20.70
N THR A 83 -11.99 1.80 -19.55
CA THR A 83 -13.15 1.00 -19.13
C THR A 83 -14.35 1.10 -20.08
N LEU A 84 -14.64 2.27 -20.66
CA LEU A 84 -15.74 2.44 -21.62
C LEU A 84 -15.38 1.94 -23.03
N LEU A 85 -14.10 1.97 -23.40
CA LEU A 85 -13.62 1.56 -24.72
C LEU A 85 -13.55 0.03 -24.84
N HIS A 86 -13.29 -0.68 -23.72
CA HIS A 86 -13.16 -2.13 -23.67
C HIS A 86 -14.22 -2.92 -24.48
N PRO A 87 -15.54 -2.77 -24.26
CA PRO A 87 -16.56 -3.54 -25.00
C PRO A 87 -16.65 -3.20 -26.50
N VAL A 88 -16.11 -2.04 -26.91
CA VAL A 88 -16.09 -1.61 -28.32
C VAL A 88 -14.81 -2.09 -29.00
N ALA A 89 -13.69 -2.07 -28.27
CA ALA A 89 -12.37 -2.44 -28.75
C ALA A 89 -12.29 -3.91 -29.16
N GLU A 90 -13.02 -4.80 -28.47
CA GLU A 90 -13.13 -6.23 -28.84
C GLU A 90 -13.62 -6.46 -30.27
N LYS A 91 -14.33 -5.49 -30.88
CA LYS A 91 -14.88 -5.61 -32.24
C LYS A 91 -13.91 -5.15 -33.34
N PHE A 92 -12.83 -4.45 -32.99
CA PHE A 92 -11.94 -3.81 -33.97
C PHE A 92 -10.47 -3.87 -33.53
N ASN A 93 -9.62 -4.57 -34.29
CA ASN A 93 -8.21 -4.81 -33.94
C ASN A 93 -7.38 -3.53 -33.68
N TRP A 94 -7.62 -2.44 -34.42
CA TRP A 94 -6.90 -1.18 -34.22
C TRP A 94 -7.33 -0.45 -32.93
N LEU A 95 -8.60 -0.61 -32.51
CA LEU A 95 -9.10 -0.10 -31.24
C LEU A 95 -8.62 -0.94 -30.06
N LEU A 96 -8.44 -2.25 -30.26
CA LEU A 96 -7.88 -3.14 -29.26
C LEU A 96 -6.47 -2.73 -28.84
N LEU A 97 -5.59 -2.44 -29.79
CA LEU A 97 -4.23 -1.97 -29.47
C LEU A 97 -4.25 -0.63 -28.72
N LEU A 98 -5.15 0.28 -29.10
CA LEU A 98 -5.32 1.57 -28.42
C LEU A 98 -5.78 1.37 -26.98
N GLU A 99 -6.84 0.59 -26.77
CA GLU A 99 -7.39 0.27 -25.46
C GLU A 99 -6.34 -0.38 -24.56
N GLN A 100 -5.62 -1.37 -25.08
CA GLN A 100 -4.56 -2.05 -24.35
C GLN A 100 -3.38 -1.15 -24.01
N SER A 101 -3.19 -0.02 -24.67
CA SER A 101 -2.10 0.93 -24.34
C SER A 101 -2.47 1.93 -23.24
N ILE A 102 -3.77 2.18 -23.02
CA ILE A 102 -4.27 3.18 -22.05
C ILE A 102 -3.74 2.94 -20.63
N PRO A 103 -3.76 1.72 -20.06
CA PRO A 103 -3.32 1.50 -18.69
C PRO A 103 -1.83 1.85 -18.48
N LEU A 104 -0.98 1.60 -19.49
CA LEU A 104 0.43 1.96 -19.45
C LEU A 104 0.62 3.49 -19.41
N PHE A 105 -0.07 4.21 -20.30
CA PHE A 105 -0.03 5.68 -20.33
C PHE A 105 -0.56 6.29 -19.04
N GLU A 106 -1.65 5.75 -18.50
CA GLU A 106 -2.24 6.21 -17.25
C GLU A 106 -1.28 6.01 -16.07
N PHE A 107 -0.69 4.82 -15.94
CA PHE A 107 0.28 4.53 -14.88
C PHE A 107 1.48 5.47 -14.94
N ILE A 108 2.07 5.67 -16.13
CA ILE A 108 3.19 6.59 -16.35
C ILE A 108 2.79 8.02 -15.99
N LEU A 109 1.60 8.47 -16.41
CA LEU A 109 1.09 9.80 -16.12
C LEU A 109 0.94 10.02 -14.61
N ILE A 110 0.33 9.07 -13.89
CA ILE A 110 0.12 9.16 -12.44
C ILE A 110 1.47 9.22 -11.71
N VAL A 111 2.40 8.31 -12.03
CA VAL A 111 3.73 8.29 -11.40
C VAL A 111 4.47 9.61 -11.68
N TRP A 112 4.47 10.08 -12.92
CA TRP A 112 5.09 11.35 -13.28
C TRP A 112 4.46 12.53 -12.55
N LEU A 113 3.12 12.60 -12.46
CA LEU A 113 2.41 13.66 -11.72
C LEU A 113 2.74 13.64 -10.23
N ILE A 114 2.86 12.46 -9.61
CA ILE A 114 3.25 12.33 -8.20
C ILE A 114 4.67 12.86 -8.00
N LEU A 115 5.63 12.35 -8.78
CA LEU A 115 7.05 12.71 -8.63
C LEU A 115 7.29 14.20 -8.93
N ARG A 116 6.61 14.76 -9.94
CA ARG A 116 6.76 16.18 -10.31
C ARG A 116 6.16 17.13 -9.27
N ASN A 117 4.98 16.81 -8.74
CA ASN A 117 4.25 17.74 -7.85
C ASN A 117 4.57 17.53 -6.37
N CYS A 118 5.21 16.42 -6.00
CA CYS A 118 5.62 16.13 -4.63
C CYS A 118 7.14 15.96 -4.54
N PRO A 119 7.92 17.05 -4.42
CA PRO A 119 9.38 17.00 -4.35
C PRO A 119 9.91 16.10 -3.23
N LEU A 120 9.20 16.06 -2.10
CA LEU A 120 9.51 15.18 -0.98
C LEU A 120 9.39 13.70 -1.33
N ILE A 121 8.31 13.31 -2.01
CA ILE A 121 8.12 11.92 -2.46
C ILE A 121 9.17 11.58 -3.51
N SER A 122 9.46 12.49 -4.45
CA SER A 122 10.52 12.28 -5.43
C SER A 122 11.89 12.07 -4.78
N TYR A 123 12.21 12.88 -3.77
CA TYR A 123 13.46 12.77 -3.00
C TYR A 123 13.53 11.42 -2.28
N CYS A 124 12.49 11.03 -1.54
CA CYS A 124 12.44 9.78 -0.81
C CYS A 124 12.43 8.56 -1.74
N ALA A 125 11.75 8.62 -2.89
CA ALA A 125 11.69 7.54 -3.87
C ALA A 125 13.07 7.25 -4.47
N GLY A 126 13.81 8.29 -4.87
CA GLY A 126 15.17 8.15 -5.38
C GLY A 126 16.19 7.62 -4.36
N ARG A 127 15.84 7.68 -3.07
CA ARG A 127 16.69 7.26 -1.94
C ARG A 127 16.03 6.20 -1.07
N ILE A 128 15.07 5.46 -1.60
CA ILE A 128 14.18 4.65 -0.76
C ILE A 128 14.94 3.60 0.05
N LEU A 129 16.05 3.07 -0.47
CA LEU A 129 16.92 2.13 0.23
C LEU A 129 17.82 2.78 1.30
N LEU A 130 17.99 4.10 1.29
CA LEU A 130 18.96 4.78 2.16
C LEU A 130 18.45 5.01 3.58
N ILE A 131 17.13 5.18 3.75
CA ILE A 131 16.43 5.55 4.99
C ILE A 131 17.26 6.44 5.93
N GLU A 132 17.05 7.74 5.85
CA GLU A 132 17.74 8.71 6.70
C GLU A 132 17.11 8.68 8.10
N SER A 133 17.68 7.83 8.97
CA SER A 133 17.15 7.56 10.31
C SER A 133 17.53 8.62 11.36
N LYS A 134 18.57 9.43 11.11
CA LYS A 134 19.00 10.54 11.97
C LYS A 134 19.39 11.78 11.16
N PRO A 135 18.84 12.96 11.49
CA PRO A 135 17.72 13.16 12.43
C PRO A 135 16.42 12.52 11.89
N LYS A 136 15.46 12.21 12.77
CA LYS A 136 14.20 11.48 12.47
C LYS A 136 13.29 12.15 11.42
N GLU A 137 13.68 13.30 10.88
CA GLU A 137 12.82 14.20 10.11
C GLU A 137 12.13 13.52 8.93
N LEU A 138 12.84 12.67 8.17
CA LEU A 138 12.26 11.96 7.03
C LEU A 138 11.94 10.50 7.29
N ARG A 139 12.32 9.95 8.44
CA ARG A 139 12.15 8.53 8.76
C ARG A 139 10.69 8.10 8.59
N ASN A 140 9.75 8.89 9.12
CA ASN A 140 8.32 8.60 9.02
C ASN A 140 7.84 8.64 7.56
N VAL A 141 8.35 9.57 6.75
CA VAL A 141 8.02 9.67 5.32
C VAL A 141 8.49 8.43 4.58
N TYR A 142 9.73 7.97 4.83
CA TYR A 142 10.26 6.74 4.23
C TYR A 142 9.40 5.53 4.60
N ILE A 143 9.04 5.38 5.88
CA ILE A 143 8.23 4.27 6.39
C ILE A 143 6.82 4.30 5.77
N LEU A 144 6.16 5.46 5.77
CA LEU A 144 4.83 5.59 5.16
C LEU A 144 4.86 5.24 3.67
N LEU A 145 5.87 5.71 2.93
CA LEU A 145 6.03 5.41 1.51
C LEU A 145 6.28 3.92 1.25
N SER A 146 7.27 3.33 1.93
CA SER A 146 7.68 1.96 1.67
C SER A 146 6.68 0.94 2.22
N ASP A 147 6.02 1.19 3.36
CA ASP A 147 4.96 0.32 3.85
C ASP A 147 3.69 0.43 3.00
N THR A 148 3.36 1.62 2.48
CA THR A 148 2.30 1.74 1.48
C THR A 148 2.63 0.91 0.25
N LEU A 149 3.88 0.97 -0.24
CA LEU A 149 4.32 0.17 -1.39
C LEU A 149 4.15 -1.34 -1.16
N THR A 150 4.31 -1.85 0.07
CA THR A 150 4.04 -3.29 0.36
C THR A 150 2.59 -3.70 0.14
N SER A 151 1.64 -2.79 0.38
CA SER A 151 0.21 -3.03 0.10
C SER A 151 -0.12 -2.95 -1.39
N PHE A 152 0.76 -2.35 -2.19
CA PHE A 152 0.68 -2.33 -3.66
C PHE A 152 1.37 -3.53 -4.34
N SER A 153 1.96 -4.48 -3.61
CA SER A 153 2.64 -5.64 -4.20
C SER A 153 1.76 -6.41 -5.19
N LYS A 154 0.51 -6.74 -4.84
CA LYS A 154 -0.40 -7.48 -5.74
C LYS A 154 -0.84 -6.65 -6.97
N PRO A 155 -1.27 -5.38 -6.83
CA PRO A 155 -1.49 -4.51 -7.99
C PRO A 155 -0.27 -4.39 -8.93
N LEU A 156 0.94 -4.30 -8.38
CA LEU A 156 2.18 -4.22 -9.16
C LEU A 156 2.47 -5.53 -9.91
N VAL A 157 2.19 -6.68 -9.28
CA VAL A 157 2.29 -8.01 -9.91
C VAL A 157 1.34 -8.11 -11.10
N ASP A 158 0.06 -7.75 -10.91
CA ASP A 158 -0.95 -7.81 -11.99
C ASP A 158 -0.58 -6.86 -13.15
N PHE A 159 -0.11 -5.66 -12.81
CA PHE A 159 0.37 -4.70 -13.81
C PHE A 159 1.61 -5.23 -14.55
N SER A 160 2.56 -5.88 -13.86
CA SER A 160 3.74 -6.48 -14.48
C SER A 160 3.39 -7.63 -15.43
N LEU A 161 2.43 -8.47 -15.07
CA LEU A 161 1.93 -9.54 -15.94
C LEU A 161 1.31 -8.95 -17.20
N TYR A 162 0.45 -7.93 -17.04
CA TYR A 162 -0.13 -7.20 -18.16
C TYR A 162 0.95 -6.58 -19.08
N VAL A 163 1.96 -5.89 -18.54
CA VAL A 163 3.03 -5.28 -19.33
C VAL A 163 3.84 -6.33 -20.09
N THR A 164 4.14 -7.46 -19.45
CA THR A 164 4.90 -8.55 -20.10
C THR A 164 4.10 -9.16 -21.25
N ALA A 165 2.82 -9.46 -21.02
CA ALA A 165 1.92 -9.98 -22.04
C ALA A 165 1.78 -8.99 -23.21
N PHE A 166 1.63 -7.70 -22.92
CA PHE A 166 1.49 -6.65 -23.93
C PHE A 166 2.75 -6.45 -24.79
N LEU A 167 3.95 -6.52 -24.19
CA LEU A 167 5.21 -6.23 -24.91
C LEU A 167 5.84 -7.45 -25.57
N PHE A 168 5.70 -8.64 -24.97
CA PHE A 168 6.49 -9.81 -25.34
C PHE A 168 5.65 -11.07 -25.61
N ASP A 169 4.31 -10.99 -25.51
CA ASP A 169 3.38 -12.11 -25.74
C ASP A 169 3.80 -13.41 -25.04
N THR A 170 4.40 -13.28 -23.85
CA THR A 170 4.96 -14.40 -23.09
C THR A 170 4.63 -14.29 -21.61
N GLU A 171 4.33 -15.44 -21.00
CA GLU A 171 4.24 -15.54 -19.55
C GLU A 171 5.65 -15.62 -18.96
N SER A 172 6.02 -14.64 -18.13
CA SER A 172 7.32 -14.60 -17.47
C SER A 172 7.16 -14.65 -15.95
N HIS A 173 8.20 -15.11 -15.25
CA HIS A 173 8.28 -15.07 -13.78
C HIS A 173 8.73 -13.70 -13.24
N VAL A 174 8.74 -12.65 -14.07
CA VAL A 174 9.10 -11.28 -13.67
C VAL A 174 8.14 -10.77 -12.58
N ASP A 175 6.89 -11.24 -12.60
CA ASP A 175 5.87 -10.90 -11.63
C ASP A 175 6.30 -11.23 -10.18
N LEU A 176 6.96 -12.37 -9.97
CA LEU A 176 7.49 -12.76 -8.65
C LEU A 176 8.65 -11.87 -8.20
N ALA A 177 9.50 -11.44 -9.14
CA ALA A 177 10.55 -10.47 -8.84
C ALA A 177 9.94 -9.11 -8.45
N VAL A 178 8.89 -8.68 -9.14
CA VAL A 178 8.15 -7.45 -8.80
C VAL A 178 7.48 -7.56 -7.42
N ALA A 179 6.90 -8.72 -7.07
CA ALA A 179 6.32 -8.97 -5.75
C ALA A 179 7.35 -8.80 -4.61
N MET A 180 8.61 -9.16 -4.87
CA MET A 180 9.72 -9.07 -3.91
C MET A 180 10.25 -7.66 -3.68
N VAL A 181 10.08 -6.74 -4.63
CA VAL A 181 10.67 -5.39 -4.56
C VAL A 181 10.24 -4.62 -3.30
N PRO A 182 8.94 -4.47 -2.98
CA PRO A 182 8.52 -3.69 -1.81
C PRO A 182 9.02 -4.27 -0.49
N VAL A 183 9.00 -5.60 -0.38
CA VAL A 183 9.44 -6.33 0.81
C VAL A 183 10.94 -6.17 1.02
N THR A 184 11.73 -6.31 -0.05
CA THR A 184 13.18 -6.14 -0.02
C THR A 184 13.57 -4.72 0.37
N ILE A 185 12.85 -3.71 -0.14
CA ILE A 185 13.05 -2.31 0.27
C ILE A 185 12.91 -2.19 1.80
N ARG A 186 11.84 -2.71 2.39
CA ARG A 186 11.64 -2.67 3.84
C ARG A 186 12.70 -3.42 4.62
N MET A 187 13.08 -4.61 4.17
CA MET A 187 14.14 -5.39 4.81
C MET A 187 15.46 -4.62 4.82
N VAL A 188 15.88 -4.05 3.68
CA VAL A 188 17.11 -3.25 3.59
C VAL A 188 17.05 -2.02 4.50
N GLN A 189 15.92 -1.30 4.48
CA GLN A 189 15.72 -0.15 5.36
C GLN A 189 15.86 -0.54 6.85
N CYS A 190 15.21 -1.62 7.29
CA CYS A 190 15.27 -2.06 8.68
C CYS A 190 16.67 -2.56 9.07
N ILE A 191 17.38 -3.27 8.19
CA ILE A 191 18.78 -3.67 8.44
C ILE A 191 19.66 -2.44 8.63
N ARG A 192 19.50 -1.41 7.80
CA ARG A 192 20.28 -0.17 7.93
C ARG A 192 19.98 0.57 9.22
N GLU A 193 18.70 0.71 9.57
CA GLU A 193 18.32 1.29 10.85
C GLU A 193 18.91 0.52 12.03
N PHE A 194 18.93 -0.82 11.96
CA PHE A 194 19.59 -1.66 12.98
C PHE A 194 21.10 -1.38 13.06
N ILE A 195 21.79 -1.27 11.93
CA ILE A 195 23.23 -0.97 11.89
C ILE A 195 23.51 0.41 12.54
N MET A 196 22.63 1.39 12.30
CA MET A 196 22.78 2.76 12.78
C MET A 196 22.40 2.95 14.27
N THR A 197 21.35 2.29 14.74
CA THR A 197 20.79 2.49 16.10
C THR A 197 21.15 1.39 17.08
N ARG A 198 21.45 0.18 16.57
CA ARG A 198 21.61 -1.07 17.33
C ARG A 198 20.37 -1.49 18.12
N GLU A 199 19.20 -0.91 17.82
CA GLU A 199 17.94 -1.29 18.45
C GLU A 199 17.41 -2.60 17.87
N LYS A 200 17.27 -3.63 18.71
CA LYS A 200 16.80 -4.97 18.31
C LYS A 200 15.43 -4.96 17.63
N GLN A 201 14.60 -3.95 17.90
CA GLN A 201 13.31 -3.76 17.23
C GLN A 201 13.44 -3.75 15.71
N HIS A 202 14.49 -3.14 15.15
CA HIS A 202 14.68 -3.13 13.70
C HIS A 202 14.98 -4.53 13.14
N LEU A 203 15.67 -5.39 13.88
CA LEU A 203 15.91 -6.78 13.47
C LEU A 203 14.61 -7.60 13.46
N PHE A 204 13.76 -7.42 14.48
CA PHE A 204 12.43 -8.02 14.49
C PHE A 204 11.59 -7.53 13.29
N ASN A 205 11.70 -6.25 12.95
CA ASN A 205 11.04 -5.71 11.77
C ASN A 205 11.57 -6.33 10.47
N THR A 206 12.88 -6.53 10.34
CA THR A 206 13.47 -7.26 9.21
C THR A 206 12.92 -8.68 9.10
N MET A 207 12.86 -9.41 10.23
CA MET A 207 12.26 -10.75 10.28
C MET A 207 10.80 -10.75 9.88
N LYS A 208 10.03 -9.72 10.27
CA LYS A 208 8.64 -9.55 9.86
C LYS A 208 8.52 -9.54 8.34
N TYR A 209 9.28 -8.69 7.65
CA TYR A 209 9.22 -8.62 6.18
C TYR A 209 9.79 -9.88 5.51
N SER A 210 10.81 -10.54 6.08
CA SER A 210 11.35 -11.78 5.51
C SER A 210 10.36 -12.93 5.52
N THR A 211 9.33 -12.93 6.38
CA THR A 211 8.28 -13.97 6.36
C THR A 211 7.50 -14.04 5.05
N ASN A 212 7.58 -13.03 4.17
CA ASN A 212 6.95 -13.09 2.85
C ASN A 212 7.77 -13.91 1.83
N ILE A 213 9.08 -14.08 2.06
CA ILE A 213 9.97 -14.79 1.12
C ILE A 213 9.56 -16.26 0.96
N PRO A 214 9.35 -17.05 2.03
CA PRO A 214 8.93 -18.43 1.89
C PRO A 214 7.60 -18.59 1.14
N ILE A 215 6.66 -17.65 1.32
CA ILE A 215 5.38 -17.65 0.59
C ILE A 215 5.62 -17.53 -0.91
N LEU A 216 6.48 -16.59 -1.33
CA LEU A 216 6.80 -16.38 -2.75
C LEU A 216 7.61 -17.53 -3.34
N VAL A 217 8.48 -18.17 -2.55
CA VAL A 217 9.17 -19.41 -2.95
C VAL A 217 8.18 -20.55 -3.15
N CYS A 218 7.18 -20.70 -2.28
CA CYS A 218 6.11 -21.67 -2.48
C CYS A 218 5.33 -21.41 -3.77
N VAL A 219 4.97 -20.15 -4.06
CA VAL A 219 4.28 -19.77 -5.30
C VAL A 219 5.14 -20.06 -6.53
N TRP A 220 6.44 -19.80 -6.46
CA TRP A 220 7.35 -20.18 -7.55
C TRP A 220 7.39 -21.69 -7.74
N TYR A 221 7.56 -22.44 -6.65
CA TYR A 221 7.65 -23.90 -6.67
C TYR A 221 6.36 -24.54 -7.20
N SER A 222 5.19 -23.99 -6.85
CA SER A 222 3.89 -24.45 -7.37
C SER A 222 3.74 -24.26 -8.87
N ARG A 223 4.41 -23.26 -9.47
CA ARG A 223 4.41 -23.03 -10.92
C ARG A 223 5.37 -23.96 -11.66
N VAL A 224 6.53 -24.27 -11.07
CA VAL A 224 7.58 -25.08 -11.71
C VAL A 224 7.35 -26.59 -11.53
N GLN A 225 6.75 -27.01 -10.40
CA GLN A 225 6.50 -28.42 -10.07
C GLN A 225 5.08 -28.58 -9.49
N PRO A 226 4.02 -28.36 -10.30
CA PRO A 226 2.63 -28.40 -9.82
C PRO A 226 2.25 -29.76 -9.21
N ASP A 227 2.71 -30.87 -9.81
CA ASP A 227 2.37 -32.23 -9.36
C ASP A 227 2.96 -32.61 -7.99
N LYS A 228 3.99 -31.89 -7.53
CA LYS A 228 4.70 -32.14 -6.26
C LYS A 228 4.37 -31.09 -5.19
N PHE A 229 3.59 -30.08 -5.53
CA PHE A 229 3.35 -28.96 -4.65
C PHE A 229 2.38 -29.33 -3.52
N GLN A 230 2.81 -29.09 -2.28
CA GLN A 230 1.97 -29.28 -1.10
C GLN A 230 1.49 -27.91 -0.59
N TYR A 231 0.19 -27.66 -0.72
CA TYR A 231 -0.43 -26.39 -0.31
C TYR A 231 -0.30 -26.12 1.20
N ASP A 232 -0.27 -27.16 2.03
CA ASP A 232 -0.19 -27.02 3.50
C ASP A 232 1.03 -26.19 3.96
N THR A 233 2.19 -26.40 3.32
CA THR A 233 3.41 -25.65 3.63
C THR A 233 3.24 -24.16 3.37
N GLN A 234 2.60 -23.80 2.25
CA GLN A 234 2.31 -22.40 1.93
C GLN A 234 1.34 -21.78 2.94
N LEU A 235 0.30 -22.53 3.35
CA LEU A 235 -0.69 -22.07 4.33
C LEU A 235 -0.03 -21.76 5.69
N TRP A 236 0.94 -22.58 6.13
CA TRP A 236 1.69 -22.29 7.35
C TRP A 236 2.51 -21.01 7.26
N PHE A 237 3.18 -20.75 6.13
CA PHE A 237 3.91 -19.50 5.94
C PHE A 237 2.98 -18.29 5.85
N MET A 238 1.83 -18.42 5.20
CA MET A 238 0.80 -17.37 5.15
C MET A 238 0.24 -17.07 6.54
N LEU A 239 -0.04 -18.11 7.34
CA LEU A 239 -0.48 -17.97 8.72
C LEU A 239 0.56 -17.27 9.58
N LEU A 240 1.84 -17.65 9.46
CA LEU A 240 2.94 -17.02 10.17
C LEU A 240 3.07 -15.54 9.80
N ASN A 241 3.06 -15.21 8.51
CA ASN A 241 3.15 -13.83 8.01
C ASN A 241 1.96 -12.98 8.47
N ALA A 242 0.73 -13.48 8.33
CA ALA A 242 -0.49 -12.79 8.74
C ALA A 242 -0.46 -12.52 10.26
N SER A 243 -0.13 -13.54 11.06
CA SER A 243 -0.09 -13.41 12.53
C SER A 243 1.00 -12.45 12.99
N TYR A 244 2.20 -12.54 12.43
CA TYR A 244 3.31 -11.69 12.84
C TYR A 244 3.08 -10.23 12.42
N THR A 245 2.62 -10.00 11.19
CA THR A 245 2.34 -8.62 10.75
C THR A 245 1.14 -8.01 11.47
N PHE A 246 0.10 -8.79 11.80
CA PHE A 246 -1.02 -8.35 12.65
C PHE A 246 -0.54 -7.92 14.04
N PHE A 247 0.25 -8.77 14.69
CA PHE A 247 0.86 -8.45 15.98
C PHE A 247 1.67 -7.16 15.90
N TRP A 248 2.48 -7.00 14.84
CA TRP A 248 3.30 -5.81 14.65
C TRP A 248 2.44 -4.55 14.50
N ASP A 249 1.42 -4.59 13.66
CA ASP A 249 0.56 -3.45 13.36
C ASP A 249 -0.11 -2.95 14.65
N VAL A 250 -0.74 -3.84 15.43
CA VAL A 250 -1.47 -3.50 16.65
C VAL A 250 -0.56 -3.07 17.81
N PHE A 251 0.49 -3.83 18.11
CA PHE A 251 1.26 -3.63 19.34
C PHE A 251 2.50 -2.75 19.15
N MET A 252 3.14 -2.81 17.98
CA MET A 252 4.37 -2.05 17.72
C MET A 252 4.08 -0.73 17.01
N ASP A 253 3.32 -0.77 15.92
CA ASP A 253 3.08 0.42 15.11
C ASP A 253 2.02 1.35 15.70
N TRP A 254 0.92 0.79 16.20
CA TRP A 254 -0.12 1.57 16.89
C TRP A 254 0.20 1.79 18.38
N LYS A 255 1.24 1.10 18.90
CA LYS A 255 1.72 1.21 20.29
C LYS A 255 0.63 0.93 21.33
N LEU A 256 -0.28 -0.01 21.04
CA LEU A 256 -1.31 -0.46 21.97
C LEU A 256 -0.72 -1.47 22.97
N GLN A 257 -1.15 -1.42 24.22
CA GLN A 257 -0.64 -2.32 25.28
C GLN A 257 -1.30 -3.70 25.22
N SER A 258 -2.61 -3.75 25.02
CA SER A 258 -3.36 -4.98 24.80
C SER A 258 -4.66 -4.71 24.05
N MET A 259 -5.30 -5.78 23.59
CA MET A 259 -6.61 -5.73 22.93
C MET A 259 -7.72 -5.27 23.89
N PHE A 260 -7.52 -5.37 25.22
CA PHE A 260 -8.51 -4.98 26.22
C PHE A 260 -8.18 -3.66 26.91
N LYS A 261 -6.88 -3.36 27.03
CA LYS A 261 -6.34 -2.14 27.61
C LYS A 261 -5.47 -1.46 26.57
N LEU A 262 -6.08 -0.56 25.80
CA LEU A 262 -5.44 0.11 24.66
C LEU A 262 -4.17 0.87 25.07
N ARG A 263 -4.27 1.82 26.01
CA ARG A 263 -3.12 2.53 26.58
C ARG A 263 -3.29 2.75 28.09
N SER A 264 -2.19 2.94 28.81
CA SER A 264 -2.18 3.01 30.28
C SER A 264 -3.00 4.18 30.84
N LYS A 265 -3.01 5.31 30.13
CA LYS A 265 -3.73 6.54 30.51
C LYS A 265 -4.83 6.84 29.51
N ALA A 266 -6.04 7.15 29.96
CA ALA A 266 -7.16 7.47 29.06
C ALA A 266 -6.86 8.69 28.18
N ASP A 267 -6.19 9.71 28.73
CA ASP A 267 -5.79 10.94 28.02
C ASP A 267 -4.68 10.72 26.97
N SER A 268 -4.17 9.49 26.83
CA SER A 268 -3.19 9.14 25.80
C SER A 268 -3.82 8.63 24.51
N LEU A 269 -5.15 8.53 24.42
CA LEU A 269 -5.87 8.18 23.19
C LEU A 269 -6.39 9.45 22.53
N ALA A 270 -5.96 9.71 21.29
CA ALA A 270 -6.44 10.87 20.54
C ALA A 270 -7.90 10.72 20.05
N PHE A 271 -8.33 9.47 19.86
CA PHE A 271 -9.63 9.12 19.28
C PHE A 271 -10.50 8.30 20.25
N PRO A 272 -11.82 8.19 20.01
CA PRO A 272 -12.68 7.31 20.77
C PRO A 272 -12.24 5.84 20.67
N ARG A 273 -12.37 5.07 21.77
CA ARG A 273 -11.94 3.66 21.84
C ARG A 273 -12.51 2.79 20.73
N ILE A 274 -13.75 3.07 20.29
CA ILE A 274 -14.42 2.34 19.22
C ILE A 274 -13.63 2.36 17.91
N PHE A 275 -12.89 3.44 17.61
CA PHE A 275 -12.06 3.50 16.40
C PHE A 275 -10.95 2.45 16.44
N TYR A 276 -10.26 2.31 17.57
CA TYR A 276 -9.20 1.32 17.74
C TYR A 276 -9.74 -0.10 17.62
N TYR A 277 -10.87 -0.42 18.27
CA TYR A 277 -11.48 -1.75 18.15
C TYR A 277 -11.90 -2.07 16.72
N VAL A 278 -12.56 -1.13 16.03
CA VAL A 278 -12.94 -1.29 14.62
C VAL A 278 -11.70 -1.46 13.74
N GLY A 279 -10.66 -0.67 13.97
CA GLY A 279 -9.38 -0.78 13.26
C GLY A 279 -8.70 -2.14 13.42
N ILE A 280 -8.63 -2.64 14.66
CA ILE A 280 -8.11 -3.97 14.99
C ILE A 280 -8.90 -5.05 14.25
N ILE A 281 -10.24 -4.97 14.27
CA ILE A 281 -11.10 -5.95 13.61
C ILE A 281 -10.91 -5.93 12.09
N ILE A 282 -10.86 -4.74 11.48
CA ILE A 282 -10.60 -4.58 10.04
C ILE A 282 -9.24 -5.18 9.68
N ASP A 283 -8.19 -4.86 10.44
CA ASP A 283 -6.85 -5.36 10.17
C ASP A 283 -6.77 -6.88 10.27
N LEU A 284 -7.42 -7.47 11.27
CA LEU A 284 -7.53 -8.92 11.43
C LEU A 284 -8.29 -9.57 10.27
N ILE A 285 -9.48 -9.07 9.93
CA ILE A 285 -10.32 -9.66 8.86
C ILE A 285 -9.58 -9.63 7.53
N VAL A 286 -8.98 -8.50 7.16
CA VAL A 286 -8.31 -8.36 5.85
C VAL A 286 -7.03 -9.20 5.79
N LYS A 287 -6.22 -9.27 6.87
CA LYS A 287 -5.00 -10.10 6.88
C LYS A 287 -5.28 -11.59 6.76
N TYR A 288 -6.40 -12.05 7.30
CA TYR A 288 -6.82 -13.45 7.23
C TYR A 288 -7.83 -13.70 6.10
N TRP A 289 -8.01 -12.75 5.18
CA TRP A 289 -8.93 -12.90 4.04
C TRP A 289 -8.59 -14.10 3.17
N TRP A 290 -7.32 -14.50 3.14
CA TRP A 290 -6.89 -15.70 2.41
C TRP A 290 -7.60 -16.98 2.89
N PHE A 291 -8.03 -17.03 4.16
CA PHE A 291 -8.82 -18.14 4.69
C PHE A 291 -10.20 -18.20 4.01
N TRP A 292 -10.82 -17.05 3.76
CA TRP A 292 -12.07 -16.98 3.01
C TRP A 292 -11.89 -17.50 1.58
N THR A 293 -10.85 -17.04 0.87
CA THR A 293 -10.55 -17.49 -0.49
C THR A 293 -10.23 -18.99 -0.56
N LEU A 294 -9.69 -19.57 0.52
CA LEU A 294 -9.46 -21.02 0.59
C LEU A 294 -10.78 -21.80 0.64
N HIS A 295 -11.76 -21.35 1.44
CA HIS A 295 -13.01 -22.08 1.67
C HIS A 295 -14.05 -21.87 0.57
N ARG A 296 -14.04 -20.72 -0.10
CA ARG A 296 -15.02 -20.35 -1.13
C ARG A 296 -14.48 -20.43 -2.55
N GLY A 297 -13.19 -20.78 -2.70
CA GLY A 297 -12.46 -20.70 -3.95
C GLY A 297 -12.14 -19.26 -4.35
N SER A 298 -11.78 -19.05 -5.63
CA SER A 298 -11.54 -17.72 -6.21
C SER A 298 -12.79 -16.83 -6.32
N ASN A 299 -13.94 -17.28 -5.79
CA ASN A 299 -15.17 -16.51 -5.76
C ASN A 299 -15.01 -15.33 -4.80
N ALA A 300 -15.01 -14.12 -5.36
CA ALA A 300 -15.09 -12.90 -4.58
C ALA A 300 -16.40 -12.86 -3.78
N LEU A 301 -16.36 -12.31 -2.56
CA LEU A 301 -17.54 -12.11 -1.71
C LEU A 301 -18.44 -10.99 -2.26
N PHE A 302 -17.83 -9.92 -2.73
CA PHE A 302 -18.49 -8.71 -3.22
C PHE A 302 -18.21 -8.48 -4.71
N PHE A 303 -16.93 -8.55 -5.13
CA PHE A 303 -16.55 -8.30 -6.53
C PHE A 303 -15.12 -8.79 -6.85
N PRO A 304 -14.81 -9.12 -8.12
CA PRO A 304 -13.49 -9.60 -8.51
C PRO A 304 -12.35 -8.68 -8.02
N SER A 305 -11.32 -9.28 -7.43
CA SER A 305 -10.13 -8.57 -6.90
C SER A 305 -10.38 -7.61 -5.72
N GLU A 306 -11.49 -7.76 -5.00
CA GLU A 306 -11.81 -7.03 -3.76
C GLU A 306 -10.65 -6.97 -2.75
N ILE A 307 -9.84 -8.02 -2.67
CA ILE A 307 -8.70 -8.10 -1.75
C ILE A 307 -7.70 -6.96 -1.95
N GLN A 308 -7.50 -6.48 -3.18
CA GLN A 308 -6.59 -5.37 -3.43
C GLN A 308 -7.15 -4.05 -2.87
N TYR A 309 -8.46 -3.83 -2.99
CA TYR A 309 -9.13 -2.67 -2.43
C TYR A 309 -9.18 -2.72 -0.90
N LEU A 310 -9.50 -3.89 -0.34
CA LEU A 310 -9.47 -4.14 1.10
C LEU A 310 -8.08 -3.92 1.69
N GLU A 311 -7.02 -4.34 0.99
CA GLU A 311 -5.64 -4.15 1.44
C GLU A 311 -5.23 -2.67 1.43
N ILE A 312 -5.63 -1.89 0.42
CA ILE A 312 -5.40 -0.43 0.43
C ILE A 312 -6.19 0.26 1.54
N PHE A 313 -7.44 -0.15 1.77
CA PHE A 313 -8.23 0.37 2.88
C PHE A 313 -7.60 0.03 4.25
N ARG A 314 -7.17 -1.23 4.43
CA ARG A 314 -6.44 -1.67 5.63
C ARG A 314 -5.17 -0.85 5.84
N ARG A 315 -4.41 -0.56 4.78
CA ARG A 315 -3.23 0.31 4.86
C ARG A 315 -3.60 1.73 5.30
N ALA A 316 -4.72 2.29 4.84
CA ALA A 316 -5.19 3.59 5.32
C ALA A 316 -5.52 3.57 6.82
N VAL A 317 -6.15 2.49 7.32
CA VAL A 317 -6.37 2.27 8.76
C VAL A 317 -5.05 2.21 9.51
N TRP A 318 -4.06 1.49 8.98
CA TRP A 318 -2.72 1.43 9.58
C TRP A 318 -2.05 2.81 9.61
N VAL A 319 -2.10 3.59 8.53
CA VAL A 319 -1.54 4.96 8.47
C VAL A 319 -2.22 5.85 9.51
N PHE A 320 -3.55 5.76 9.64
CA PHE A 320 -4.31 6.53 10.63
C PHE A 320 -3.79 6.28 12.05
N PHE A 321 -3.70 5.03 12.51
CA PHE A 321 -3.22 4.74 13.86
C PHE A 321 -1.72 4.92 14.03
N LYS A 322 -0.93 4.71 12.97
CA LYS A 322 0.51 4.98 12.99
C LYS A 322 0.79 6.47 13.24
N LEU A 323 0.10 7.35 12.51
CA LEU A 323 0.25 8.79 12.68
C LEU A 323 -0.19 9.25 14.07
N GLU A 324 -1.27 8.67 14.61
CA GLU A 324 -1.69 8.95 15.99
C GLU A 324 -0.63 8.52 17.01
N ALA A 325 -0.10 7.31 16.85
CA ALA A 325 0.89 6.75 17.75
C ALA A 325 2.24 7.50 17.71
N GLU A 326 2.61 8.09 16.57
CA GLU A 326 3.79 8.95 16.45
C GLU A 326 3.52 10.40 16.88
N HIS A 327 2.26 10.87 16.88
CA HIS A 327 1.90 12.17 17.46
C HIS A 327 1.95 12.15 18.99
N MET A 328 1.59 11.02 19.59
CA MET A 328 1.52 10.85 21.05
C MET A 328 2.85 10.51 21.72
N CYS A 329 3.94 10.36 20.95
CA CYS A 329 5.29 10.04 21.43
C CYS A 329 6.25 11.19 21.17
#